data_AF-A0A521WKC2-F1
#
_entry.id   AF-A0A521WKC2-F1
#
_cell.length_a   1.000
_cell.length_b   1.000
_cell.length_c   1.000
_cell.angle_alpha   90.00
_cell.angle_beta   90.00
_cell.angle_gamma   90.00
#
_symmetry.space_group_name_H-M   'P 1'
#
loop_
_entity.id
_entity.type
_entity.pdbx_description
1 polymer ?
#
loop_
_entity_poly.entity_id
_entity_poly.type
_entity_poly.pdbx_seq_one_letter_code
_entity_poly.pdbx_strand_id
1 'polypeptide(L)' 'MATAPVYIGMDVSKAVLDIFVADGEFWQTENVDSAMEALCERITSLKPTLIVLEATGGYELRAAAALAAAGLPVAVVNPR' A
#
# COMPACT_ATOMS: atom_id res chain seq x y z
N MET A 1 3.71 -12.37 23.42
CA MET A 1 3.03 -13.07 22.31
C MET A 1 3.50 -12.42 21.02
N ALA A 2 4.02 -13.18 20.07
CA ALA A 2 4.42 -12.61 18.78
C ALA A 2 3.13 -12.29 18.00
N THR A 3 2.94 -11.04 17.60
CA THR A 3 1.89 -10.68 16.65
C THR A 3 2.19 -11.38 15.33
N ALA A 4 1.18 -11.96 14.69
CA ALA A 4 1.34 -12.56 13.37
C ALA A 4 1.83 -11.50 12.37
N PRO A 5 2.71 -11.86 11.40
CA PRO A 5 3.17 -10.91 10.41
C PRO A 5 1.99 -10.38 9.57
N VAL A 6 1.96 -9.08 9.33
CA VAL A 6 0.91 -8.41 8.55
C VAL A 6 1.42 -8.18 7.14
N TYR A 7 0.70 -8.72 6.15
CA TYR A 7 1.00 -8.54 4.73
C TYR A 7 -0.10 -7.76 4.06
N ILE A 8 0.28 -6.81 3.21
CA ILE A 8 -0.65 -5.95 2.49
C ILE A 8 -0.39 -6.09 1.00
N GLY A 9 -1.42 -6.42 0.24
CA GLY A 9 -1.44 -6.32 -1.22
C GLY A 9 -2.10 -5.00 -1.63
N MET A 10 -1.53 -4.35 -2.63
CA MET A 10 -2.07 -3.13 -3.19
C MET A 10 -2.13 -3.22 -4.71
N ASP A 11 -3.31 -2.95 -5.27
CA ASP A 11 -3.51 -2.77 -6.71
C ASP A 11 -3.77 -1.30 -7.01
N VAL A 12 -3.25 -0.84 -8.14
CA VAL A 12 -3.24 0.57 -8.52
C VAL A 12 -3.99 0.78 -9.82
N SER A 13 -4.96 1.69 -9.75
CA SER A 13 -5.59 2.28 -10.94
C SER A 13 -5.31 3.78 -11.00
N LYS A 14 -5.76 4.41 -12.09
CA LYS A 14 -5.64 5.86 -12.26
C LYS A 14 -6.34 6.66 -11.16
N ALA A 15 -7.49 6.17 -10.66
CA ALA A 15 -8.36 6.92 -9.77
C ALA A 15 -8.29 6.44 -8.32
N VAL A 16 -8.08 5.15 -8.11
CA VAL A 16 -8.14 4.52 -6.78
C VAL A 16 -6.97 3.55 -6.56
N LEU A 17 -6.63 3.38 -5.29
CA LEU A 17 -5.79 2.32 -4.78
C LEU A 17 -6.68 1.32 -4.04
N ASP A 18 -6.57 0.05 -4.40
CA ASP A 18 -7.19 -1.06 -3.70
C ASP A 18 -6.18 -1.61 -2.68
N ILE A 19 -6.59 -1.72 -1.42
CA ILE A 19 -5.72 -2.21 -0.34
C ILE A 19 -6.35 -3.43 0.30
N PHE A 20 -5.62 -4.53 0.31
CA PHE A 20 -6.03 -5.80 0.90
C PHE A 20 -5.03 -6.25 1.95
N VAL A 21 -5.48 -6.46 3.18
CA VAL A 21 -4.69 -7.03 4.26
C VAL A 21 -4.94 -8.53 4.29
N ALA A 22 -3.88 -9.32 4.47
CA ALA A 22 -3.96 -10.78 4.41
C ALA A 22 -4.92 -11.42 5.43
N ASP A 23 -5.31 -10.70 6.48
CA ASP A 23 -6.29 -11.13 7.48
C ASP A 23 -7.76 -10.86 7.07
N GLY A 24 -7.98 -10.24 5.91
CA GLY A 24 -9.29 -10.05 5.28
C GLY A 24 -9.79 -8.62 5.27
N GLU A 25 -9.06 -7.65 5.85
CA GLU A 25 -9.44 -6.24 5.75
C GLU A 25 -9.24 -5.73 4.31
N PHE A 26 -10.22 -5.00 3.78
CA PHE A 26 -10.16 -4.38 2.47
C PHE A 26 -10.70 -2.96 2.52
N TRP A 27 -10.02 -2.03 1.86
CA TRP A 27 -10.54 -0.69 1.61
C TRP A 27 -9.94 -0.08 0.35
N GLN A 28 -10.56 1.01 -0.08
CA GLN A 28 -10.07 1.85 -1.17
C GLN A 28 -9.68 3.23 -0.66
N THR A 29 -8.71 3.86 -1.33
CA THR A 29 -8.42 5.29 -1.20
C THR A 29 -8.20 5.90 -2.58
N GLU A 30 -8.37 7.21 -2.70
CA GLU A 30 -8.11 7.92 -3.96
C GLU A 30 -6.61 7.91 -4.30
N ASN A 31 -6.27 7.76 -5.58
CA ASN A 31 -4.90 7.88 -6.08
C ASN A 31 -4.55 9.35 -6.36
N VAL A 32 -4.55 10.18 -5.32
CA VAL A 32 -4.25 11.61 -5.36
C VAL A 32 -3.33 12.00 -4.20
N ASP A 33 -2.54 13.06 -4.36
CA ASP A 33 -1.53 13.45 -3.37
C ASP A 33 -2.15 13.75 -1.99
N SER A 34 -3.34 14.36 -1.96
CA SER A 34 -4.06 14.69 -0.72
C SER A 34 -4.54 13.47 0.08
N ALA A 35 -4.58 12.28 -0.53
CA ALA A 35 -5.00 11.04 0.14
C ALA A 35 -3.83 10.21 0.67
N MET A 36 -2.58 10.54 0.29
CA MET A 36 -1.41 9.70 0.58
C MET A 36 -0.99 9.74 2.05
N GLU A 37 -1.12 10.89 2.72
CA GLU A 37 -0.78 11.04 4.14
C GLU A 37 -1.67 10.13 5.00
N ALA A 38 -3.00 10.23 4.84
CA ALA A 38 -3.97 9.40 5.56
C ALA A 38 -3.79 7.89 5.25
N LEU A 39 -3.44 7.54 4.01
CA LEU A 39 -3.10 6.16 3.65
C LEU A 39 -1.89 5.66 4.42
N CYS A 40 -0.81 6.43 4.47
CA CYS A 40 0.42 6.08 5.16
C CYS A 40 0.20 5.97 6.67
N GLU A 41 -0.56 6.89 7.27
CA GLU A 41 -0.91 6.83 8.70
C GLU A 41 -1.67 5.56 9.05
N ARG A 42 -2.71 5.24 8.26
CA ARG A 42 -3.50 4.01 8.46
C ARG A 42 -2.61 2.78 8.33
N ILE A 43 -1.83 2.66 7.28
CA ILE A 43 -0.94 1.50 7.06
C ILE A 43 0.11 1.41 8.18
N THR A 44 0.67 2.52 8.64
CA THR A 44 1.64 2.53 9.76
C THR A 44 1.03 1.94 11.04
N SER A 45 -0.25 2.21 11.31
CA SER A 45 -0.94 1.66 12.48
C SER A 45 -1.06 0.13 12.46
N LEU A 46 -1.08 -0.46 11.26
CA LEU A 46 -1.12 -1.91 11.05
C LEU A 46 0.24 -2.60 11.24
N LYS A 47 1.34 -1.84 11.30
CA LYS A 47 2.72 -2.35 11.42
C LYS A 47 3.02 -3.46 10.41
N PRO A 48 2.90 -3.19 9.09
CA PRO A 48 3.07 -4.19 8.06
C PRO A 48 4.49 -4.76 8.08
N THR A 49 4.58 -6.06 7.88
CA THR A 49 5.83 -6.76 7.59
C THR A 49 6.29 -6.46 6.16
N LEU A 50 5.35 -6.43 5.21
CA LEU A 50 5.61 -6.14 3.80
C LEU A 50 4.34 -5.65 3.11
N ILE A 51 4.50 -4.66 2.25
CA ILE A 51 3.48 -4.15 1.33
C ILE A 51 3.93 -4.52 -0.08
N VAL A 52 3.10 -5.24 -0.81
CA VAL A 52 3.31 -5.60 -2.21
C VAL A 52 2.43 -4.71 -3.06
N LEU A 53 3.05 -3.89 -3.91
CA LEU A 53 2.37 -2.96 -4.81
C LEU A 53 2.53 -3.44 -6.26
N GLU A 54 1.43 -3.81 -6.91
CA GLU A 54 1.46 -4.20 -8.32
C GLU A 54 1.68 -2.97 -9.22
N ALA A 55 2.72 -3.00 -10.04
CA ALA A 55 3.04 -1.93 -10.97
C ALA A 55 2.21 -2.04 -12.26
N THR A 56 1.43 -0.99 -12.56
CA THR A 56 0.54 -0.92 -13.72
C THR A 56 0.72 0.41 -14.46
N GLY A 57 1.80 0.50 -15.25
CA GLY A 57 1.96 1.58 -16.22
C GLY A 57 2.23 2.96 -15.63
N GLY A 58 2.80 3.04 -14.42
CA GLY A 58 3.33 4.25 -13.80
C GLY A 58 2.42 4.91 -12.76
N TYR A 59 1.18 4.44 -12.59
CA TYR A 59 0.26 4.97 -11.57
C TYR A 59 0.70 4.62 -10.14
N GLU A 60 1.50 3.55 -9.99
CA GLU A 60 2.05 3.07 -8.74
C GLU A 60 3.07 4.03 -8.13
N LEU A 61 3.70 4.89 -8.94
CA LEU A 61 4.84 5.71 -8.51
C LEU A 61 4.49 6.62 -7.33
N ARG A 62 3.28 7.21 -7.32
CA ARG A 62 2.83 8.06 -6.22
C ARG A 62 2.74 7.29 -4.91
N ALA A 63 2.02 6.17 -4.92
CA ALA A 63 1.84 5.33 -3.74
C ALA A 63 3.18 4.75 -3.26
N ALA A 64 4.00 4.24 -4.18
CA ALA A 64 5.33 3.72 -3.88
C ALA A 64 6.23 4.77 -3.21
N ALA A 65 6.27 5.98 -3.77
CA ALA A 65 7.08 7.07 -3.23
C ALA A 65 6.59 7.52 -1.84
N ALA A 66 5.28 7.65 -1.66
CA ALA A 66 4.69 8.04 -0.37
C ALA A 66 4.99 7.00 0.72
N LEU A 67 4.77 5.72 0.43
CA LEU A 67 5.04 4.61 1.36
C LEU A 67 6.53 4.54 1.72
N ALA A 68 7.42 4.65 0.73
CA ALA A 68 8.86 4.64 0.96
C ALA A 68 9.32 5.86 1.79
N ALA A 69 8.77 7.05 1.51
CA ALA A 69 9.07 8.26 2.28
C ALA A 69 8.58 8.17 3.74
N ALA A 70 7.49 7.44 3.98
CA ALA A 70 6.99 7.12 5.32
C ALA A 70 7.80 6.01 6.02
N GLY A 71 8.83 5.45 5.38
CA GLY A 71 9.65 4.36 5.93
C GLY A 71 8.94 3.00 5.98
N LEU A 72 7.86 2.83 5.21
CA LEU A 72 7.11 1.58 5.17
C LEU A 72 7.78 0.55 4.25
N PRO A 73 7.72 -0.75 4.58
CA PRO A 73 8.37 -1.81 3.80
C PRO A 73 7.56 -2.11 2.54
N VAL A 74 7.78 -1.33 1.48
CA VAL A 74 7.11 -1.50 0.18
C VAL A 74 8.00 -2.19 -0.84
N ALA A 75 7.42 -3.16 -1.56
CA ALA A 75 8.00 -3.81 -2.72
C ALA A 75 7.09 -3.58 -3.92
N VAL A 76 7.62 -2.90 -4.94
CA VAL A 76 6.95 -2.73 -6.23
C VAL A 76 7.23 -3.96 -7.08
N VAL A 77 6.17 -4.68 -7.47
CA VAL A 77 6.28 -5.92 -8.24
C VAL A 77 5.65 -5.76 -9.62
N ASN A 78 6.32 -6.30 -10.64
CA ASN A 78 5.73 -6.40 -11.97
C ASN A 78 4.96 -7.72 -12.07
N PRO A 79 3.73 -7.73 -12.63
CA PRO A 79 2.90 -8.94 -12.75
C PRO A 79 3.34 -9.88 -13.90
N ARG A 80 4.65 -10.14 -14.03
CA ARG A 80 5.24 -10.92 -15.13
C ARG A 80 6.11 -12.07 -14.64
#